data_AF-X0YD69-F1
#
_entry.id   AF-X0YD69-F1
#
_cell.length_a   1.000
_cell.length_b   1.000
_cell.length_c   1.000
_cell.angle_alpha   90.00
_cell.angle_beta   90.00
_cell.angle_gamma   90.00
#
_symmetry.space_group_name_H-M   'P 1'
#
loop_
_entity.id
_entity.type
_entity.pdbx_description
1 polymer ?
#
loop_
_entity_poly.entity_id
_entity_poly.type
_entity_poly.pdbx_seq_one_letter_code
_entity_poly.pdbx_strand_id
1 'polypeptide(L)'
;MDKIKGKLRSGQRAYIELKDGSVNVSMERGLIMKSLVVHRELPLSEITHVTLEKDSSPRSRNHHLTLVYGEGEEEVFSSTEDEPLEALRSQIAADLERRRAEREREEAERRRVWEAHVHQISLMLDLMEEVFLMLEGLQGWVEWTDIGGHLVQLEHVIEEM
;
A
#
# COMPACT_ATOMS: atom_id res chain seq x y z
N MET A 1 -5.71 21.94 11.95
CA MET A 1 -5.63 21.32 13.29
C MET A 1 -4.71 22.18 14.14
N ASP A 2 -4.99 22.34 15.43
CA ASP A 2 -4.10 23.11 16.30
C ASP A 2 -2.83 22.33 16.64
N LYS A 3 -1.74 23.05 16.91
CA LYS A 3 -0.44 22.46 17.29
C LYS A 3 -0.52 21.83 18.68
N ILE A 4 -0.23 20.54 18.76
CA ILE A 4 -0.19 19.78 20.01
C ILE A 4 1.18 19.96 20.65
N LYS A 5 1.22 20.37 21.92
CA LYS A 5 2.49 20.59 22.63
C LYS A 5 3.03 19.30 23.20
N GLY A 6 4.35 19.12 23.15
CA GLY A 6 4.97 17.93 23.71
C GLY A 6 6.49 17.99 23.69
N LYS A 7 7.09 16.80 23.62
CA LYS A 7 8.53 16.62 23.60
C LYS A 7 8.92 15.51 22.64
N LEU A 8 10.08 15.69 22.01
CA LEU A 8 10.76 14.62 21.29
C LEU A 8 11.39 13.63 22.25
N ARG A 9 11.82 12.48 21.74
CA ARG A 9 12.66 11.50 22.47
C ARG A 9 13.93 12.13 23.06
N SER A 10 14.46 13.18 22.44
CA SER A 10 15.61 13.96 22.94
C SER A 10 15.30 14.80 24.19
N GLY A 11 14.04 14.88 24.61
CA GLY A 11 13.56 15.73 25.72
C GLY A 11 13.33 17.19 25.34
N GLN A 12 13.63 17.58 24.09
CA GLN A 12 13.40 18.93 23.58
C GLN A 12 11.90 19.23 23.46
N ARG A 13 11.50 20.46 23.77
CA ARG A 13 10.12 20.93 23.61
C ARG A 13 9.80 20.99 22.11
N ALA A 14 8.69 20.36 21.74
CA ALA A 14 8.27 20.26 20.36
C ALA A 14 6.75 20.39 20.23
N TYR A 15 6.32 20.55 19.00
CA TYR A 15 4.93 20.67 18.58
C TYR A 15 4.71 19.69 17.43
N ILE A 16 3.57 19.02 17.44
CA ILE A 16 3.14 18.17 16.33
C ILE A 16 1.81 18.67 15.79
N GLU A 17 1.67 18.66 14.46
CA GLU A 17 0.42 19.00 13.78
C GLU A 17 0.27 18.17 12.50
N LEU A 18 -0.98 17.88 12.12
CA LEU A 18 -1.28 17.41 10.78
C LEU A 18 -1.64 18.61 9.91
N LYS A 19 -0.85 18.82 8.85
CA LYS A 19 -1.03 19.95 7.92
C LYS A 19 -0.63 19.53 6.51
N ASP A 20 -1.45 19.90 5.53
CA ASP A 20 -1.19 19.69 4.10
C ASP A 20 -0.87 18.22 3.72
N GLY A 21 -1.49 17.26 4.41
CA GLY A 21 -1.26 15.83 4.17
C GLY A 21 0.03 15.28 4.77
N SER A 22 0.73 16.06 5.60
CA SER A 22 1.95 15.68 6.30
C SER A 22 1.81 15.89 7.81
N VAL A 23 2.40 14.99 8.58
CA VAL A 23 2.62 15.17 10.02
C VAL A 23 3.89 15.97 10.21
N ASN A 24 3.74 17.19 10.71
CA ASN A 24 4.81 18.13 10.94
C ASN A 24 5.22 18.11 12.41
N VAL A 25 6.50 17.85 12.67
CA VAL A 25 7.10 17.91 14.00
C VAL A 25 8.07 19.08 14.03
N SER A 26 7.83 20.04 14.91
CA SER A 26 8.64 21.25 15.04
C SER A 26 9.21 21.38 16.45
N MET A 27 10.48 21.76 16.59
CA MET A 27 11.15 21.92 17.88
C MET A 27 11.44 23.39 18.21
N GLU A 28 11.43 23.73 19.50
CA GLU A 28 11.91 25.04 19.98
C GLU A 28 13.45 25.06 20.02
N ARG A 29 14.07 26.00 19.30
CA ARG A 29 15.53 26.20 19.30
C ARG A 29 15.92 27.59 19.81
N GLY A 30 16.88 27.65 20.74
CA GLY A 30 17.41 28.89 21.31
C GLY A 30 17.10 29.05 22.81
N LEU A 31 17.96 29.76 23.54
CA LEU A 31 17.81 30.00 24.99
C LEU A 31 17.06 31.30 25.32
N ILE A 32 17.27 32.36 24.52
CA ILE A 32 16.77 33.73 24.81
C ILE A 32 15.73 34.20 23.78
N MET A 33 15.90 33.84 22.49
CA MET A 33 14.88 33.97 21.45
C MET A 33 14.58 32.60 20.88
N LYS A 34 13.58 31.92 21.44
CA LYS A 34 13.16 30.60 20.96
C LYS A 34 12.48 30.74 19.61
N SER A 35 13.07 30.13 18.60
CA SER A 35 12.48 29.98 17.27
C SER A 35 11.89 28.58 17.15
N LEU A 36 10.74 28.49 16.48
CA LEU A 36 10.16 27.20 16.11
C LEU A 36 10.82 26.77 14.80
N VAL A 37 11.51 25.64 14.81
CA VAL A 37 12.19 25.08 13.63
C VAL A 37 11.56 23.74 13.29
N VAL A 38 11.29 23.50 12.01
CA VAL A 38 10.81 22.19 11.56
C VAL A 38 11.90 21.16 11.85
N HIS A 39 11.57 20.20 12.70
CA HIS A 39 12.45 19.09 13.04
C HIS A 39 12.31 18.00 11.96
N ARG A 40 11.06 17.68 11.62
CA ARG A 40 10.72 16.63 10.67
C ARG A 40 9.35 16.88 10.04
N GLU A 41 9.23 16.55 8.77
CA GLU A 41 7.99 16.54 8.03
C GLU A 41 7.80 15.13 7.48
N LEU A 42 6.68 14.49 7.83
CA LEU A 42 6.37 13.12 7.46
C LEU A 42 5.10 13.10 6.60
N PRO A 43 5.19 12.91 5.28
CA PRO A 43 4.02 12.71 4.43
C PRO A 43 3.20 11.53 4.94
N LEU A 44 1.86 11.67 4.99
CA LEU A 44 0.99 10.57 5.42
C LEU A 44 1.24 9.29 4.61
N SER A 45 1.55 9.43 3.31
CA SER A 45 1.88 8.33 2.40
C SER A 45 3.07 7.48 2.85
N GLU A 46 4.03 8.07 3.57
CA GLU A 46 5.24 7.38 4.03
C GLU A 46 5.06 6.75 5.42
N ILE A 47 4.06 7.20 6.18
CA ILE A 47 3.72 6.59 7.46
C ILE A 47 3.10 5.22 7.19
N THR A 48 3.65 4.20 7.84
CA THR A 48 3.21 2.81 7.73
C THR A 48 2.44 2.34 8.97
N HIS A 49 2.79 2.87 10.15
CA HIS A 49 2.13 2.54 11.42
C HIS A 49 2.08 3.76 12.35
N VAL A 50 1.04 3.78 13.18
CA VAL A 50 0.87 4.76 14.25
C VAL A 50 0.40 4.07 15.51
N THR A 51 1.07 4.34 16.63
CA THR A 51 0.73 3.79 17.95
C THR A 51 0.65 4.92 18.95
N LEU A 52 -0.33 4.85 19.86
CA LEU A 52 -0.46 5.76 20.99
C LEU A 52 -0.44 4.97 22.28
N GLU A 53 0.66 5.07 23.02
CA GLU A 53 0.81 4.45 24.33
C GLU A 53 0.45 5.45 25.41
N LYS A 54 -0.49 5.09 26.28
CA LYS A 54 -0.90 5.94 27.40
C LYS A 54 -0.20 5.48 28.67
N ASP A 55 0.69 6.31 29.20
CA ASP A 55 1.25 6.03 30.51
C ASP A 55 0.16 6.20 31.57
N SER A 56 -0.06 5.14 32.35
CA SER A 56 -1.07 5.07 33.40
C SER A 56 -0.53 5.53 34.76
N SER A 57 0.74 5.94 34.82
CA SER A 57 1.38 6.42 36.04
C SER A 57 0.69 7.68 36.60
N PRO A 58 0.25 7.67 37.87
CA PRO A 58 -0.36 8.84 38.50
C PRO A 58 0.61 10.02 38.69
N ARG A 59 1.92 9.83 38.47
CA ARG A 59 2.95 10.88 38.59
C ARG A 59 3.24 11.62 37.28
N SER A 60 2.88 11.05 36.13
CA SER A 60 2.97 11.74 34.83
C SER A 60 1.97 11.16 33.84
N ARG A 61 0.97 11.96 33.46
CA ARG A 61 0.08 11.66 32.32
C ARG A 61 0.79 12.01 31.02
N ASN A 62 1.85 11.28 30.69
CA ASN A 62 2.51 11.41 29.39
C ASN A 62 2.01 10.30 28.46
N HIS A 63 1.62 10.68 27.26
CA HIS A 63 1.22 9.77 26.20
C HIS A 63 2.28 9.82 25.11
N HIS A 64 2.67 8.66 24.60
CA HIS A 64 3.70 8.50 23.59
C HIS A 64 3.04 8.13 22.26
N LEU A 65 3.08 9.06 21.31
CA LEU A 65 2.73 8.80 19.92
C LEU A 65 3.99 8.36 19.17
N THR A 66 3.96 7.15 18.63
CA THR A 66 5.01 6.60 17.78
C THR A 66 4.52 6.55 16.35
N LEU A 67 5.28 7.15 15.44
CA LEU A 67 5.06 7.11 14.00
C LEU A 67 6.16 6.27 13.37
N VAL A 68 5.78 5.19 12.69
CA VAL A 68 6.70 4.38 11.90
C VAL A 68 6.55 4.77 10.44
N TYR A 69 7.66 5.08 9.77
CA TYR A 69 7.64 5.59 8.39
C TYR A 69 8.82 5.04 7.58
N GLY A 70 8.71 5.15 6.25
CA GLY A 70 9.74 4.67 5.32
C GLY A 70 10.06 3.18 5.52
N GLU A 71 11.35 2.85 5.59
CA GLU A 71 11.86 1.49 5.81
C GLU A 71 11.92 1.08 7.30
N GLY A 72 10.97 1.57 8.11
CA GLY A 72 10.88 1.22 9.53
C GLY A 72 11.56 2.21 10.48
N GLU A 73 11.79 3.45 10.04
CA GLU A 73 12.23 4.51 10.94
C GLU A 73 11.10 4.90 11.91
N GLU A 74 11.46 5.31 13.12
CA GLU A 74 10.50 5.67 14.18
C GLU A 74 10.70 7.12 14.65
N GLU A 75 9.61 7.87 14.72
CA GLU A 75 9.55 9.17 15.38
C GLU A 75 8.63 9.08 16.61
N VAL A 76 9.16 9.43 17.78
CA VAL A 76 8.43 9.34 19.05
C VAL A 76 8.19 10.73 19.61
N PHE A 77 6.90 11.08 19.73
CA PHE A 77 6.43 12.33 20.28
C PHE A 77 5.65 12.08 21.57
N SER A 78 6.00 12.80 22.64
CA SER A 78 5.40 12.64 23.96
C SER A 78 4.60 13.87 24.35
N SER A 79 3.34 13.73 24.75
CA SER A 79 2.49 14.85 25.18
C SER A 79 1.60 14.49 26.36
N THR A 80 1.21 15.51 27.13
CA THR A 80 0.17 15.40 28.17
C THR A 80 -1.23 15.68 27.63
N GLU A 81 -1.36 16.12 26.37
CA GLU A 81 -2.62 16.47 25.72
C GLU A 81 -3.25 15.21 25.10
N ASP A 82 -4.02 14.46 25.88
CA ASP A 82 -4.61 13.16 25.45
C ASP A 82 -5.58 13.31 24.27
N GLU A 83 -6.65 14.11 24.42
CA GLU A 83 -7.69 14.23 23.39
C GLU A 83 -7.16 14.71 22.03
N PRO A 84 -6.32 15.76 21.94
CA PRO A 84 -5.75 16.18 20.66
C PRO A 84 -4.82 15.12 20.04
N LEU A 85 -4.06 14.40 20.87
CA LEU A 85 -3.12 13.39 20.41
C LEU A 85 -3.85 12.12 19.93
N GLU A 86 -4.91 11.71 20.61
CA GLU A 86 -5.79 10.62 20.15
C GLU A 86 -6.51 11.02 18.84
N ALA A 87 -6.96 12.27 18.71
CA ALA A 87 -7.57 12.76 17.48
C ALA A 87 -6.58 12.72 16.30
N LEU A 88 -5.32 13.11 16.52
CA LEU A 88 -4.26 13.02 15.52
C LEU A 88 -4.00 11.56 15.13
N ARG A 89 -3.82 10.68 16.13
CA ARG A 89 -3.63 9.25 15.91
C ARG A 89 -4.79 8.62 15.14
N SER A 90 -6.03 9.01 15.44
CA SER A 90 -7.23 8.50 14.78
C SER A 90 -7.29 8.92 13.32
N GLN A 91 -6.92 10.16 13.00
CA GLN A 91 -6.85 10.63 11.61
C GLN A 91 -5.80 9.86 10.79
N ILE A 92 -4.61 9.65 11.37
CA ILE A 92 -3.54 8.87 10.71
C ILE A 92 -3.98 7.41 10.52
N ALA A 93 -4.60 6.81 11.54
CA ALA A 93 -5.10 5.44 11.47
C ALA A 93 -6.19 5.27 10.41
N ALA A 94 -7.12 6.21 10.31
CA ALA A 94 -8.17 6.18 9.28
C ALA A 94 -7.58 6.24 7.86
N ASP A 95 -6.53 7.05 7.66
CA ASP A 95 -5.83 7.12 6.39
C ASP A 95 -5.08 5.81 6.06
N LEU A 96 -4.42 5.20 7.05
CA LEU A 96 -3.77 3.89 6.90
C LEU A 96 -4.77 2.80 6.50
N GLU A 97 -5.92 2.75 7.16
CA GLU A 97 -6.99 1.78 6.84
C GLU A 97 -7.55 2.00 5.44
N ARG A 98 -7.78 3.26 5.04
CA ARG A 98 -8.20 3.60 3.68
C ARG A 98 -7.20 3.08 2.64
N ARG A 99 -5.90 3.30 2.86
CA ARG A 99 -4.82 2.83 1.96
C ARG A 99 -4.67 1.32 1.96
N ARG A 100 -4.97 0.63 3.06
CA ARG A 100 -4.99 -0.85 3.12
C ARG A 100 -6.15 -1.39 2.29
N ALA A 101 -7.36 -0.86 2.48
CA ALA A 101 -8.54 -1.27 1.73
C ALA A 101 -8.40 -1.01 0.22
N GLU A 102 -7.75 0.10 -0.17
CA GLU A 102 -7.47 0.40 -1.59
C GLU A 102 -6.50 -0.62 -2.19
N ARG A 103 -5.38 -0.92 -1.50
CA ARG A 103 -4.44 -1.95 -1.94
C ARG A 103 -5.07 -3.33 -2.05
N GLU A 104 -5.90 -3.72 -1.09
CA GLU A 104 -6.61 -5.01 -1.14
C GLU A 104 -7.55 -5.11 -2.34
N ARG A 105 -8.24 -4.02 -2.70
CA ARG A 105 -9.10 -3.97 -3.89
C ARG A 105 -8.29 -4.10 -5.17
N GLU A 106 -7.20 -3.36 -5.29
CA GLU A 106 -6.31 -3.44 -6.45
C GLU A 106 -5.70 -4.85 -6.61
N GLU A 107 -5.28 -5.47 -5.52
CA GLU A 107 -4.77 -6.84 -5.55
C GLU A 107 -5.84 -7.86 -5.95
N ALA A 108 -7.07 -7.72 -5.43
CA ALA A 108 -8.18 -8.59 -5.80
C ALA A 108 -8.54 -8.45 -7.28
N GLU A 109 -8.52 -7.23 -7.82
CA GLU A 109 -8.73 -6.98 -9.25
C GLU A 109 -7.61 -7.57 -10.10
N ARG A 110 -6.34 -7.36 -9.74
CA ARG A 110 -5.19 -7.98 -10.42
C ARG A 110 -5.28 -9.51 -10.43
N ARG A 111 -5.68 -10.13 -9.32
CA ARG A 111 -5.88 -11.59 -9.23
C ARG A 111 -6.97 -12.06 -10.18
N ARG A 112 -8.13 -11.39 -10.22
CA ARG A 112 -9.21 -11.73 -11.15
C ARG A 112 -8.78 -11.62 -12.61
N VAL A 113 -8.08 -10.54 -12.96
CA VAL A 113 -7.56 -10.34 -14.32
C VAL A 113 -6.56 -11.43 -14.67
N TRP A 114 -5.65 -11.77 -13.75
CA TRP A 114 -4.68 -12.84 -13.92
C TRP A 114 -5.37 -14.21 -14.12
N GLU A 115 -6.33 -14.55 -13.26
CA GLU A 115 -7.10 -15.80 -13.37
C GLU A 115 -7.84 -15.91 -14.71
N ALA A 116 -8.46 -14.81 -15.17
CA ALA A 116 -9.11 -14.78 -16.48
C ALA A 116 -8.12 -15.00 -17.63
N HIS A 117 -6.94 -14.38 -17.58
CA HIS A 117 -5.89 -14.59 -18.58
C HIS A 117 -5.37 -16.02 -18.58
N VAL A 118 -5.11 -16.60 -17.40
CA VAL A 118 -4.67 -18.00 -17.28
C VAL A 118 -5.74 -18.95 -17.83
N HIS A 119 -7.01 -18.72 -17.52
CA HIS A 119 -8.10 -19.52 -18.04
C HIS A 119 -8.19 -19.44 -19.57
N GLN A 120 -8.07 -18.25 -20.15
CA GLN A 120 -8.06 -18.06 -21.60
C GLN A 120 -6.90 -18.81 -22.27
N ILE A 121 -5.69 -18.75 -21.69
CA ILE A 121 -4.53 -19.49 -22.19
C ILE A 121 -4.78 -21.00 -22.13
N SER A 122 -5.37 -21.51 -21.04
CA SER A 122 -5.72 -22.93 -20.91
C SER A 122 -6.67 -23.37 -22.03
N LEU A 123 -7.75 -22.63 -22.26
CA LEU A 123 -8.71 -22.94 -23.33
C LEU A 123 -8.06 -22.93 -24.72
N MET A 124 -7.13 -22.00 -24.98
CA MET A 124 -6.37 -21.98 -26.24
C MET A 124 -5.46 -23.21 -26.39
N LEU A 125 -4.81 -23.64 -25.32
CA LEU A 125 -3.97 -24.85 -25.33
C LEU A 125 -4.80 -26.11 -25.56
N ASP A 126 -5.96 -26.24 -24.89
CA ASP A 126 -6.88 -27.35 -25.08
C ASP A 126 -7.37 -27.41 -26.54
N LEU A 127 -7.73 -26.25 -27.13
CA LEU A 127 -8.11 -26.17 -28.54
C LEU A 127 -6.96 -26.55 -29.47
N MET A 128 -5.74 -26.10 -29.19
CA MET A 128 -4.56 -26.48 -29.98
C MET A 128 -4.29 -27.98 -29.91
N GLU A 129 -4.49 -28.61 -28.76
CA GLU A 129 -4.37 -30.06 -28.60
C GLU A 129 -5.44 -30.80 -29.40
N GLU A 130 -6.71 -30.37 -29.34
CA GLU A 130 -7.79 -30.96 -30.13
C GLU A 130 -7.51 -30.84 -31.65
N VAL A 131 -7.07 -29.67 -32.11
CA VAL A 131 -6.67 -29.47 -33.52
C VAL A 131 -5.51 -30.38 -33.90
N PHE A 132 -4.51 -30.51 -33.04
CA PHE A 132 -3.37 -31.41 -33.27
C PHE A 132 -3.84 -32.86 -33.41
N LEU A 133 -4.68 -33.36 -32.50
CA LEU A 133 -5.24 -34.71 -32.55
C LEU A 133 -6.08 -34.95 -33.81
N MET A 134 -6.85 -33.95 -34.26
CA MET A 134 -7.59 -34.04 -35.53
C MET A 134 -6.65 -34.16 -36.73
N LEU A 135 -5.60 -33.35 -36.81
CA LEU A 135 -4.61 -33.41 -37.89
C LEU A 135 -3.86 -34.75 -37.89
N GLU A 136 -3.48 -35.25 -36.71
CA GLU A 136 -2.84 -36.55 -36.55
C GLU A 136 -3.77 -37.69 -37.02
N GLY A 137 -5.05 -37.64 -36.67
CA GLY A 137 -6.04 -38.62 -37.13
C GLY A 137 -6.28 -38.62 -38.65
N LEU A 138 -6.09 -37.48 -39.31
CA LEU A 138 -6.28 -37.34 -40.76
C LEU A 138 -5.05 -37.71 -41.59
N GLN A 139 -3.84 -37.42 -41.11
CA GLN A 139 -2.60 -37.60 -41.88
C GLN A 139 -1.63 -38.65 -41.31
N GLY A 140 -1.91 -39.16 -40.10
CA GLY A 140 -1.11 -40.15 -39.39
C GLY A 140 0.10 -39.58 -38.63
N TRP A 141 0.60 -38.40 -39.00
CA TRP A 141 1.74 -37.71 -38.37
C TRP A 141 1.58 -36.18 -38.52
N VAL A 142 2.00 -35.39 -37.52
CA VAL A 142 1.96 -33.92 -37.55
C VAL A 142 3.37 -33.35 -37.31
N GLU A 143 3.92 -32.64 -38.30
CA GLU A 143 5.13 -31.81 -38.10
C GLU A 143 4.73 -30.36 -37.82
N TRP A 144 5.28 -29.80 -36.73
CA TRP A 144 4.95 -28.44 -36.27
C TRP A 144 5.27 -27.33 -37.28
N THR A 145 6.19 -27.58 -38.21
CA THR A 145 6.57 -26.66 -39.29
C THR A 145 5.48 -26.46 -40.35
N ASP A 146 4.56 -27.41 -40.50
CA ASP A 146 3.50 -27.37 -41.53
C ASP A 146 2.15 -26.82 -41.01
N ILE A 147 2.03 -26.61 -39.69
CA ILE A 147 0.79 -26.14 -39.03
C ILE A 147 0.31 -24.78 -39.56
N GLY A 148 1.24 -23.90 -39.97
CA GLY A 148 0.89 -22.60 -40.56
C GLY A 148 0.10 -22.72 -41.88
N GLY A 149 0.30 -23.80 -42.65
CA GLY A 149 -0.47 -24.08 -43.86
C GLY A 149 -1.83 -24.75 -43.60
N HIS A 150 -1.94 -25.51 -42.51
CA HIS A 150 -3.17 -26.20 -42.13
C HIS A 150 -4.19 -25.33 -41.41
N LEU A 151 -3.76 -24.26 -40.71
CA LEU A 151 -4.67 -23.28 -40.10
C LEU A 151 -5.57 -22.58 -41.14
N VAL A 152 -5.06 -22.30 -42.34
CA VAL A 152 -5.82 -21.70 -43.46
C VAL A 152 -6.88 -22.66 -44.03
N GLN A 153 -6.65 -23.97 -43.94
CA GLN A 153 -7.63 -24.99 -44.37
C GLN A 153 -8.72 -25.19 -43.31
N LEU A 154 -8.40 -25.02 -42.03
CA LEU A 154 -9.34 -25.11 -40.91
C LEU A 154 -10.32 -23.92 -40.87
N GLU A 155 -9.87 -22.71 -41.26
CA GLU A 155 -10.76 -21.55 -41.46
C GLU A 155 -11.87 -21.83 -42.48
N HIS A 156 -11.58 -22.52 -43.58
CA HIS A 156 -12.59 -22.88 -44.60
C HIS A 156 -13.61 -23.91 -44.10
N VAL A 157 -13.19 -24.87 -43.27
CA VAL A 157 -14.11 -25.89 -42.71
C VAL A 157 -15.05 -25.27 -41.69
N ILE A 158 -14.60 -24.25 -40.95
CA ILE A 158 -15.43 -23.50 -40.00
C ILE A 158 -16.41 -22.55 -40.72
N GLU A 159 -16.05 -22.01 -41.88
CA GLU A 159 -16.95 -21.16 -42.70
C GLU A 159 -18.02 -21.96 -43.48
N GLU A 160 -17.82 -23.25 -43.72
CA GLU A 160 -18.80 -24.12 -44.41
C GLU A 160 -19.80 -24.81 -43.46
N MET A 161 -19.66 -24.64 -42.15
CA MET A 161 -20.62 -25.08 -41.12
C MET A 161 -21.60 -23.97 -40.73
#